data_AF-A0A0R2NJU3-F1
#
_entry.id   AF-A0A0R2NJU3-F1
#
_cell.length_a   1.000
_cell.length_b   1.000
_cell.length_c   1.000
_cell.angle_alpha   90.00
_cell.angle_beta   90.00
_cell.angle_gamma   90.00
#
_symmetry.space_group_name_H-M   'P 1'
#
loop_
_entity.id
_entity.type
_entity.pdbx_description
1 polymer ?
#
loop_
_entity_poly.entity_id
_entity_poly.type
_entity_poly.pdbx_seq_one_letter_code
_entity_poly.pdbx_strand_id
1 'polypeptide(L)'
;MTYKKDYTNTYIVDKNEYKVTAPALFDSETNELIPDDYLDEKAVEIARKMHRDKFGLISANDLKKYRERVGLSQRDLSELTGLSPNTIALYESGAFPTIANNRLLKSFINNDQILREYIENNRNNYSPKLVQKVTQYFEDKHEDSDSNEVTSNFNAIQLANWFRVENFFARENNLNIDPITQMKVIKLLYFAYGRFLTATHNKLFDSKIVHLQYGPVIEDVHNKFNGKTILDIEKPDEEAMKSYSEVSSDAFISEILKNVNDDYIDYNASRLSKITHQKGSPWNLTASGHVIRDQLILETFERGEEK
;
A
#
# COMPACT_ATOMS: atom_id res chain seq x y z
N MET A 1 47.84 15.37 -16.46
CA MET A 1 47.26 14.22 -15.71
C MET A 1 45.81 14.56 -15.40
N THR A 2 44.95 13.58 -15.10
CA THR A 2 43.54 13.84 -14.76
C THR A 2 43.18 13.21 -13.42
N TYR A 3 42.22 13.78 -12.70
CA TYR A 3 41.69 13.19 -11.49
C TYR A 3 40.16 13.35 -11.42
N LYS A 4 39.50 12.51 -10.62
CA LYS A 4 38.04 12.53 -10.43
C LYS A 4 37.69 13.11 -9.06
N LYS A 5 36.69 13.97 -9.01
CA LYS A 5 36.06 14.43 -7.75
C LYS A 5 34.58 14.68 -7.97
N ASP A 6 33.81 14.67 -6.89
CA ASP A 6 32.41 15.07 -6.94
C ASP A 6 32.28 16.55 -7.27
N TYR A 7 31.40 16.86 -8.20
CA TYR A 7 31.10 18.21 -8.64
C TYR A 7 29.58 18.39 -8.75
N THR A 8 29.09 19.53 -8.28
CA THR A 8 27.66 19.86 -8.34
C THR A 8 27.39 20.70 -9.58
N ASN A 9 26.55 20.18 -10.48
CA ASN A 9 26.06 20.90 -11.64
C ASN A 9 24.52 20.92 -11.68
N THR A 10 23.94 21.87 -12.42
CA THR A 10 22.49 21.99 -12.56
C THR A 10 22.05 21.41 -13.91
N TYR A 11 21.09 20.48 -13.87
CA TYR A 11 20.51 19.83 -15.04
C TYR A 11 19.04 20.20 -15.18
N ILE A 12 18.60 20.41 -16.41
CA ILE A 12 17.19 20.68 -16.72
C ILE A 12 16.55 19.40 -17.25
N VAL A 13 15.53 18.91 -16.55
CA VAL A 13 14.76 17.72 -16.92
C VAL A 13 13.27 18.10 -16.94
N ASP A 14 12.63 18.00 -18.11
CA ASP A 14 11.23 18.40 -18.33
C ASP A 14 10.88 19.78 -17.71
N LYS A 15 11.68 20.80 -18.07
CA LYS A 15 11.57 22.19 -17.58
C LYS A 15 11.77 22.38 -16.07
N ASN A 16 12.20 21.36 -15.34
CA ASN A 16 12.55 21.44 -13.92
C ASN A 16 14.08 21.40 -13.75
N GLU A 17 14.60 22.22 -12.85
CA GLU A 17 16.03 22.26 -12.51
C GLU A 17 16.37 21.30 -11.36
N TYR A 18 17.48 20.59 -11.51
CA TYR A 18 18.00 19.64 -10.52
C TYR A 18 19.49 19.89 -10.29
N LYS A 19 19.87 20.14 -9.03
CA LYS A 19 21.28 20.17 -8.63
C LYS A 19 21.74 18.74 -8.38
N VAL A 20 22.67 18.26 -9.20
CA VAL A 20 23.23 16.91 -9.12
C VAL A 20 24.69 17.00 -8.70
N THR A 21 25.04 16.30 -7.63
CA THR A 21 26.43 16.06 -7.23
C THR A 21 26.83 14.68 -7.74
N ALA A 22 27.80 14.61 -8.65
CA ALA A 22 28.29 13.37 -9.23
C ALA A 22 29.80 13.46 -9.54
N PRO A 23 30.49 12.32 -9.71
CA PRO A 23 31.89 12.32 -10.11
C PRO A 23 32.09 12.98 -11.48
N ALA A 24 33.02 13.93 -11.55
CA ALA A 24 33.43 14.60 -12.79
C ALA A 24 34.96 14.56 -12.95
N LEU A 25 35.44 14.69 -14.19
CA LEU A 25 36.86 14.63 -14.53
C LEU A 25 37.46 16.04 -14.52
N PHE A 26 38.63 16.18 -13.92
CA PHE A 26 39.36 17.46 -13.85
C PHE A 26 40.79 17.30 -14.31
N ASP A 27 41.32 18.34 -14.96
CA ASP A 27 42.73 18.44 -15.27
C ASP A 27 43.55 18.65 -13.98
N SER A 28 44.63 17.89 -13.82
CA SER A 28 45.43 17.92 -12.59
C SER A 28 46.32 19.17 -12.45
N GLU A 29 46.55 19.93 -13.51
CA GLU A 29 47.44 21.11 -13.49
C GLU A 29 46.63 22.40 -13.38
N THR A 30 45.55 22.51 -14.16
CA THR A 30 44.69 23.70 -14.25
C THR A 30 43.47 23.64 -13.35
N ASN A 31 43.11 22.45 -12.86
CA ASN A 31 41.90 22.19 -12.06
C ASN A 31 40.60 22.53 -12.82
N GLU A 32 40.64 22.57 -14.15
CA GLU A 32 39.48 22.80 -15.02
C GLU A 32 38.69 21.51 -15.26
N LEU A 33 37.38 21.65 -15.46
CA LEU A 33 36.46 20.55 -15.77
C LEU A 33 36.74 20.01 -17.18
N ILE A 34 36.91 18.70 -17.30
CA ILE A 34 37.09 18.00 -18.57
C ILE A 34 35.77 17.29 -18.92
N PRO A 35 35.19 17.53 -20.12
CA PRO A 35 34.02 16.78 -20.59
C PRO A 35 34.30 15.28 -20.68
N ASP A 36 33.38 14.46 -20.17
CA ASP A 36 33.45 13.01 -20.22
C ASP A 36 32.03 12.47 -20.41
N ASP A 37 31.74 11.99 -21.63
CA ASP A 37 30.38 11.58 -22.03
C ASP A 37 29.76 10.55 -21.07
N TYR A 38 30.58 9.65 -20.52
CA TYR A 38 30.11 8.60 -19.61
C TYR A 38 29.75 9.14 -18.23
N LEU A 39 30.57 10.04 -17.67
CA LEU A 39 30.28 10.69 -16.39
C LEU A 39 29.11 11.67 -16.52
N ASP A 40 29.02 12.38 -17.64
CA ASP A 40 27.94 13.30 -17.94
C ASP A 40 26.61 12.54 -18.12
N GLU A 41 26.61 11.40 -18.81
CA GLU A 41 25.43 10.52 -18.94
C GLU A 41 24.94 10.04 -17.57
N LYS A 42 25.84 9.61 -16.68
CA LYS A 42 25.48 9.23 -15.31
C LYS A 42 24.88 10.37 -14.50
N ALA A 43 25.41 11.58 -14.63
CA ALA A 43 24.86 12.74 -13.94
C ALA A 43 23.44 13.08 -14.45
N VAL A 44 23.21 12.94 -15.75
CA VAL A 44 21.87 13.07 -16.36
C VAL A 44 20.92 11.98 -15.84
N GLU A 45 21.37 10.73 -15.73
CA GLU A 45 20.56 9.65 -15.15
C GLU A 45 20.15 9.95 -13.70
N ILE A 46 21.05 10.51 -12.88
CA ILE A 46 20.74 10.95 -11.52
C ILE A 46 19.67 12.06 -11.54
N ALA A 47 19.81 13.07 -12.39
CA ALA A 47 18.80 14.13 -12.54
C ALA A 47 17.43 13.57 -12.93
N ARG A 48 17.40 12.62 -13.88
CA ARG A 48 16.17 11.95 -14.32
C ARG A 48 15.55 11.11 -13.21
N LYS A 49 16.36 10.42 -12.40
CA LYS A 49 15.89 9.69 -11.22
C LYS A 49 15.26 10.64 -10.20
N MET A 50 15.92 11.75 -9.87
CA MET A 50 15.37 12.78 -8.98
C MET A 50 14.03 13.32 -9.51
N HIS A 51 13.89 13.48 -10.82
CA HIS A 51 12.61 13.86 -11.43
C HIS A 51 11.53 12.78 -11.20
N ARG A 52 11.84 11.50 -11.42
CA ARG A 52 10.89 10.40 -11.15
C ARG A 52 10.48 10.36 -9.68
N ASP A 53 11.43 10.49 -8.76
CA ASP A 53 11.16 10.46 -7.32
C ASP A 53 10.27 11.64 -6.92
N LYS A 54 10.58 12.85 -7.38
CA LYS A 54 9.80 14.07 -7.10
C LYS A 54 8.34 13.97 -7.57
N PHE A 55 8.10 13.38 -8.75
CA PHE A 55 6.77 13.31 -9.35
C PHE A 55 6.10 11.93 -9.20
N GLY A 56 6.73 11.01 -8.47
CA GLY A 56 6.25 9.63 -8.31
C GLY A 56 6.01 8.95 -9.65
N LEU A 57 6.99 8.95 -10.55
CA LEU A 57 6.90 8.27 -11.86
C LEU A 57 7.49 6.87 -11.78
N ILE A 58 6.86 5.89 -12.43
CA ILE A 58 7.44 4.53 -12.57
C ILE A 58 8.79 4.60 -13.29
N SER A 59 9.74 3.72 -12.95
CA SER A 59 10.97 3.57 -13.73
C SER A 59 10.78 2.60 -14.90
N ALA A 60 11.69 2.68 -15.87
CA ALA A 60 11.78 1.69 -16.96
C ALA A 60 11.90 0.25 -16.42
N ASN A 61 12.67 0.10 -15.34
CA ASN A 61 12.92 -1.19 -14.71
C ASN A 61 11.66 -1.72 -14.02
N ASP A 62 10.88 -0.87 -13.34
CA ASP A 62 9.64 -1.29 -12.68
C ASP A 62 8.63 -1.81 -13.71
N LEU A 63 8.48 -1.09 -14.81
CA LEU A 63 7.59 -1.48 -15.89
C LEU A 63 8.01 -2.80 -16.54
N LYS A 64 9.31 -2.94 -16.84
CA LYS A 64 9.86 -4.15 -17.44
C LYS A 64 9.73 -5.37 -16.52
N LYS A 65 10.06 -5.21 -15.24
CA LYS A 65 9.91 -6.25 -14.21
C LYS A 65 8.46 -6.68 -14.06
N TYR A 66 7.53 -5.73 -14.00
CA TYR A 66 6.11 -6.03 -13.94
C TYR A 66 5.65 -6.81 -15.17
N ARG A 67 6.02 -6.34 -16.37
CA ARG A 67 5.66 -7.00 -17.62
C ARG A 67 6.19 -8.43 -17.68
N GLU A 68 7.44 -8.65 -17.29
CA GLU A 68 8.08 -9.97 -17.25
C GLU A 68 7.46 -10.87 -16.16
N ARG A 69 7.14 -10.31 -14.98
CA ARG A 69 6.45 -11.02 -13.88
C ARG A 69 5.11 -11.60 -14.32
N VAL A 70 4.34 -10.87 -15.12
CA VAL A 70 3.04 -11.31 -15.65
C VAL A 70 3.17 -12.15 -16.93
N GLY A 71 4.39 -12.36 -17.45
CA GLY A 71 4.62 -13.11 -18.69
C GLY A 71 4.19 -12.36 -19.97
N LEU A 72 4.09 -11.04 -19.90
CA LEU A 72 3.62 -10.19 -20.99
C LEU A 72 4.78 -9.77 -21.92
N SER A 73 4.49 -9.62 -23.21
CA SER A 73 5.33 -8.89 -24.17
C SER A 73 4.93 -7.41 -24.21
N GLN A 74 5.75 -6.55 -24.81
CA GLN A 74 5.40 -5.12 -24.96
C GLN A 74 4.08 -4.94 -25.75
N ARG A 75 3.77 -5.86 -26.67
CA ARG A 75 2.50 -5.89 -27.40
C ARG A 75 1.34 -6.31 -26.51
N ASP A 76 1.53 -7.31 -25.66
CA ASP A 76 0.50 -7.76 -24.72
C ASP A 76 0.17 -6.66 -23.71
N LEU A 77 1.19 -5.94 -23.20
CA LEU A 77 0.98 -4.81 -22.30
C LEU A 77 0.34 -3.59 -22.99
N SER A 78 0.67 -3.38 -24.26
CA SER A 78 0.01 -2.37 -25.11
C SER A 78 -1.47 -2.67 -25.27
N GLU A 79 -1.82 -3.92 -25.57
CA GLU A 79 -3.20 -4.37 -25.67
C GLU A 79 -3.95 -4.24 -24.34
N LEU A 80 -3.34 -4.67 -23.23
CA LEU A 80 -3.89 -4.58 -21.88
C LEU A 80 -4.22 -3.14 -21.47
N THR A 81 -3.32 -2.20 -21.80
CA THR A 81 -3.44 -0.80 -21.34
C THR A 81 -4.14 0.12 -22.34
N GLY A 82 -4.37 -0.34 -23.57
CA GLY A 82 -4.81 0.51 -24.68
C GLY A 82 -3.76 1.51 -25.18
N LEU A 83 -2.52 1.45 -24.67
CA LEU A 83 -1.42 2.30 -25.13
C LEU A 83 -0.78 1.72 -26.39
N SER A 84 -0.13 2.53 -27.22
CA SER A 84 0.57 2.01 -28.40
C SER A 84 1.80 1.18 -28.01
N PRO A 85 2.22 0.18 -28.80
CA PRO A 85 3.44 -0.59 -28.53
C PRO A 85 4.69 0.30 -28.43
N ASN A 86 4.74 1.36 -29.24
CA ASN A 86 5.83 2.34 -29.21
C ASN A 86 5.85 3.12 -27.89
N THR A 87 4.69 3.44 -27.32
CA THR A 87 4.59 4.10 -26.01
C THR A 87 5.14 3.21 -24.91
N ILE A 88 4.82 1.92 -24.92
CA ILE A 88 5.37 0.94 -23.97
C ILE A 88 6.89 0.85 -24.11
N ALA A 89 7.39 0.69 -25.33
CA ALA A 89 8.84 0.62 -25.60
C ALA A 89 9.56 1.90 -25.13
N LEU A 90 8.99 3.07 -25.40
CA LEU A 90 9.54 4.36 -25.00
C LEU A 90 9.66 4.48 -23.46
N TYR A 91 8.67 3.97 -22.71
CA TYR A 91 8.72 3.96 -21.25
C TYR A 91 9.73 2.95 -20.70
N GLU A 92 9.84 1.76 -21.31
CA GLU A 92 10.88 0.78 -20.97
C GLU A 92 12.29 1.23 -21.37
N SER A 93 12.43 2.17 -22.31
CA SER A 93 13.70 2.85 -22.63
C SER A 93 13.97 4.06 -21.73
N GLY A 94 13.12 4.33 -20.74
CA GLY A 94 13.39 5.34 -19.73
C GLY A 94 12.87 6.73 -20.06
N ALA A 95 11.91 6.89 -20.98
CA ALA A 95 11.15 8.13 -21.08
C ALA A 95 10.21 8.32 -19.88
N PHE A 96 9.69 9.53 -19.71
CA PHE A 96 8.70 9.81 -18.66
C PHE A 96 7.30 9.49 -19.16
N PRO A 97 6.50 8.73 -18.39
CA PRO A 97 5.09 8.57 -18.68
C PRO A 97 4.33 9.88 -18.45
N THR A 98 3.24 10.06 -19.19
CA THR A 98 2.25 11.10 -18.88
C THR A 98 1.62 10.80 -17.52
N ILE A 99 0.99 11.80 -16.88
CA ILE A 99 0.31 11.62 -15.60
C ILE A 99 -0.73 10.50 -15.67
N ALA A 100 -1.54 10.47 -16.75
CA ALA A 100 -2.56 9.45 -16.94
C ALA A 100 -1.96 8.04 -17.10
N ASN A 101 -0.95 7.90 -17.96
CA ASN A 101 -0.32 6.61 -18.21
C ASN A 101 0.43 6.11 -16.96
N ASN A 102 1.07 7.02 -16.21
CA ASN A 102 1.74 6.68 -14.96
C ASN A 102 0.76 6.13 -13.93
N ARG A 103 -0.42 6.76 -13.76
CA ARG A 103 -1.45 6.28 -12.83
C ARG A 103 -1.95 4.89 -13.20
N LEU A 104 -2.27 4.67 -14.47
CA LEU A 104 -2.74 3.38 -14.98
C LEU A 104 -1.69 2.27 -14.80
N LEU A 105 -0.44 2.53 -15.18
CA LEU A 105 0.62 1.55 -15.04
C LEU A 105 0.93 1.28 -13.57
N LYS A 106 0.91 2.29 -12.71
CA LYS A 106 1.06 2.11 -11.25
C LYS A 106 -0.05 1.27 -10.63
N SER A 107 -1.31 1.47 -11.03
CA SER A 107 -2.41 0.69 -10.47
C SER A 107 -2.23 -0.81 -10.75
N PHE A 108 -1.74 -1.16 -11.95
CA PHE A 108 -1.42 -2.55 -12.28
C PHE A 108 -0.17 -3.08 -11.57
N ILE A 109 0.89 -2.28 -11.45
CA ILE A 109 2.14 -2.71 -10.80
C ILE A 109 1.92 -3.01 -9.32
N ASN A 110 1.09 -2.20 -8.66
CA ASN A 110 0.92 -2.20 -7.21
C ASN A 110 -0.21 -3.10 -6.70
N ASN A 111 -1.18 -3.46 -7.55
CA ASN A 111 -2.33 -4.25 -7.12
C ASN A 111 -2.76 -5.25 -8.21
N ASP A 112 -2.48 -6.53 -7.98
CA ASP A 112 -2.85 -7.59 -8.92
C ASP A 112 -4.38 -7.82 -8.98
N GLN A 113 -5.14 -7.44 -7.94
CA GLN A 113 -6.62 -7.49 -7.98
C GLN A 113 -7.16 -6.55 -9.08
N ILE A 114 -6.54 -5.38 -9.25
CA ILE A 114 -6.89 -4.47 -10.33
C ILE A 114 -6.65 -5.13 -11.69
N LEU A 115 -5.54 -5.84 -11.87
CA LEU A 115 -5.27 -6.58 -13.11
C LEU A 115 -6.34 -7.66 -13.37
N ARG A 116 -6.71 -8.42 -12.33
CA ARG A 116 -7.77 -9.44 -12.41
C ARG A 116 -9.10 -8.82 -12.86
N GLU A 117 -9.55 -7.79 -12.16
CA GLU A 117 -10.80 -7.09 -12.47
C GLU A 117 -10.79 -6.48 -13.87
N TYR A 118 -9.65 -5.93 -14.30
CA TYR A 118 -9.53 -5.30 -15.62
C TYR A 118 -9.74 -6.31 -16.75
N ILE A 119 -9.21 -7.52 -16.59
CA ILE A 119 -9.35 -8.62 -17.54
C ILE A 119 -10.72 -9.27 -17.46
N GLU A 120 -11.27 -9.50 -16.26
CA GLU A 120 -12.57 -10.15 -16.09
C GLU A 120 -13.72 -9.28 -16.63
N ASN A 121 -13.73 -8.00 -16.28
CA ASN A 121 -14.80 -7.08 -16.69
C ASN A 121 -14.81 -6.79 -18.20
N ASN A 122 -13.67 -6.98 -18.88
CA ASN A 122 -13.50 -6.67 -20.30
C ASN A 122 -12.98 -7.85 -21.11
N ARG A 123 -13.24 -9.08 -20.68
CA ARG A 123 -12.63 -10.30 -21.28
C ARG A 123 -12.80 -10.38 -22.80
N ASN A 124 -13.95 -9.94 -23.31
CA ASN A 124 -14.27 -9.97 -24.75
C ASN A 124 -13.52 -8.92 -25.58
N ASN A 125 -12.89 -7.94 -24.94
CA ASN A 125 -12.13 -6.87 -25.61
C ASN A 125 -10.66 -7.24 -25.82
N TYR A 126 -10.22 -8.36 -25.25
CA TYR A 126 -8.83 -8.82 -25.29
C TYR A 126 -8.69 -10.08 -26.13
N SER A 127 -7.48 -10.27 -26.66
CA SER A 127 -7.10 -11.48 -27.36
C SER A 127 -7.11 -12.67 -26.41
N PRO A 128 -7.50 -13.87 -26.88
CA PRO A 128 -7.45 -15.08 -26.07
C PRO A 128 -6.05 -15.36 -25.50
N LYS A 129 -5.01 -14.96 -26.23
CA LYS A 129 -3.62 -15.14 -25.82
C LYS A 129 -3.25 -14.25 -24.62
N LEU A 130 -3.66 -12.98 -24.62
CA LEU A 130 -3.45 -12.08 -23.48
C LEU A 130 -4.18 -12.61 -22.25
N VAL A 131 -5.47 -12.95 -22.41
CA VAL A 131 -6.29 -13.51 -21.32
C VAL A 131 -5.64 -14.77 -20.75
N GLN A 132 -5.20 -15.70 -21.60
CA GLN A 132 -4.51 -16.92 -21.16
C GLN A 132 -3.24 -16.63 -20.36
N LYS A 133 -2.40 -15.69 -20.81
CA LYS A 133 -1.17 -15.32 -20.08
C LYS A 133 -1.46 -14.76 -18.69
N VAL A 134 -2.45 -13.86 -18.59
CA VAL A 134 -2.82 -13.28 -17.31
C VAL A 134 -3.47 -14.33 -16.40
N THR A 135 -4.32 -15.21 -16.94
CA THR A 135 -4.87 -16.34 -16.18
C THR A 135 -3.77 -17.26 -15.68
N GLN A 136 -2.82 -17.65 -16.54
CA GLN A 136 -1.66 -18.46 -16.16
C GLN A 136 -0.83 -17.78 -15.08
N TYR A 137 -0.61 -16.47 -15.17
CA TYR A 137 0.10 -15.73 -14.13
C TYR A 137 -0.57 -15.88 -12.74
N PHE A 138 -1.90 -15.83 -12.68
CA PHE A 138 -2.62 -16.06 -11.43
C PHE A 138 -2.63 -17.52 -11.00
N GLU A 139 -2.71 -18.46 -11.93
CA GLU A 139 -2.63 -19.91 -11.66
C GLU A 139 -1.24 -20.31 -11.12
N ASP A 140 -0.16 -19.86 -11.76
CA ASP A 140 1.22 -20.06 -11.32
C ASP A 140 1.45 -19.41 -9.95
N LYS A 141 0.88 -18.21 -9.75
CA LYS A 141 0.91 -17.54 -8.44
C LYS A 141 0.14 -18.33 -7.38
N HIS A 142 -0.91 -19.07 -7.77
CA HIS A 142 -1.65 -19.97 -6.88
C HIS A 142 -0.94 -21.32 -6.65
N GLU A 143 -0.20 -21.86 -7.63
CA GLU A 143 0.64 -23.06 -7.44
C GLU A 143 1.87 -22.76 -6.55
N ASP A 144 2.40 -21.53 -6.58
CA ASP A 144 3.35 -21.02 -5.56
C ASP A 144 2.65 -20.53 -4.26
N SER A 145 1.30 -20.44 -4.22
CA SER A 145 0.54 -19.98 -3.04
C SER A 145 0.10 -21.09 -2.09
N ASP A 146 0.49 -22.34 -2.32
CA ASP A 146 0.51 -23.34 -1.22
C ASP A 146 1.70 -23.08 -0.26
N SER A 147 2.46 -21.99 -0.45
CA SER A 147 3.53 -21.57 0.49
C SER A 147 3.81 -20.06 0.60
N ASN A 148 2.99 -19.16 0.01
CA ASN A 148 3.08 -17.72 0.30
C ASN A 148 1.94 -17.27 1.20
N GLU A 149 2.04 -17.68 2.45
CA GLU A 149 1.25 -17.22 3.57
C GLU A 149 1.33 -15.67 3.62
N VAL A 150 0.27 -14.96 3.20
CA VAL A 150 0.22 -13.49 3.29
C VAL A 150 0.16 -13.15 4.77
N THR A 151 1.34 -12.90 5.34
CA THR A 151 1.54 -12.59 6.76
C THR A 151 1.62 -11.09 6.96
N SER A 152 1.08 -10.63 8.10
CA SER A 152 1.26 -9.24 8.54
C SER A 152 2.48 -9.15 9.44
N ASN A 153 3.39 -8.22 9.13
CA ASN A 153 4.54 -7.88 9.98
C ASN A 153 4.23 -6.73 10.97
N PHE A 154 2.98 -6.29 11.04
CA PHE A 154 2.57 -5.16 11.88
C PHE A 154 1.95 -5.65 13.19
N ASN A 155 2.31 -4.99 14.29
CA ASN A 155 1.61 -5.21 15.55
C ASN A 155 0.30 -4.39 15.60
N ALA A 156 -0.57 -4.77 16.54
CA ALA A 156 -1.87 -4.12 16.71
C ALA A 156 -1.79 -2.61 17.00
N ILE A 157 -0.70 -2.13 17.62
CA ILE A 157 -0.51 -0.71 17.94
C ILE A 157 -0.19 0.09 16.67
N GLN A 158 0.66 -0.44 15.77
CA GLN A 158 0.94 0.20 14.47
C GLN A 158 -0.33 0.35 13.64
N LEU A 159 -1.15 -0.70 13.58
CA LEU A 159 -2.42 -0.69 12.85
C LEU A 159 -3.45 0.25 13.52
N ALA A 160 -3.50 0.30 14.85
CA ALA A 160 -4.32 1.28 15.58
C ALA A 160 -3.87 2.73 15.30
N ASN A 161 -2.56 2.97 15.23
CA ASN A 161 -2.00 4.27 14.87
C ASN A 161 -2.40 4.69 13.45
N TRP A 162 -2.47 3.75 12.51
CA TRP A 162 -2.96 4.03 11.16
C TRP A 162 -4.37 4.64 11.18
N PHE A 163 -5.32 4.01 11.88
CA PHE A 163 -6.67 4.55 12.04
C PHE A 163 -6.71 5.88 12.79
N ARG A 164 -5.84 6.07 13.80
CA ARG A 164 -5.76 7.36 14.52
C ARG A 164 -5.37 8.50 13.60
N VAL A 165 -4.37 8.27 12.74
CA VAL A 165 -3.87 9.26 11.77
C VAL A 165 -4.93 9.55 10.70
N GLU A 166 -5.56 8.52 10.14
CA GLU A 166 -6.67 8.70 9.20
C GLU A 166 -7.84 9.49 9.79
N ASN A 167 -8.29 9.14 11.00
CA ASN A 167 -9.41 9.84 11.64
C ASN A 167 -9.06 11.30 11.97
N PHE A 168 -7.81 11.59 12.37
CA PHE A 168 -7.33 12.96 12.57
C PHE A 168 -7.44 13.79 11.28
N PHE A 169 -6.87 13.31 10.17
CA PHE A 169 -6.91 14.03 8.89
C PHE A 169 -8.33 14.11 8.32
N ALA A 170 -9.16 13.09 8.52
CA ALA A 170 -10.55 13.13 8.11
C ALA A 170 -11.32 14.23 8.86
N ARG A 171 -11.06 14.41 10.16
CA ARG A 171 -11.66 15.48 10.98
C ARG A 171 -11.20 16.89 10.60
N GLU A 172 -9.97 17.05 10.13
CA GLU A 172 -9.51 18.34 9.58
C GLU A 172 -10.34 18.76 8.36
N ASN A 173 -10.87 17.80 7.61
CA ASN A 173 -11.66 18.03 6.39
C ASN A 173 -13.18 17.94 6.62
N ASN A 174 -13.63 17.28 7.69
CA ASN A 174 -15.06 17.07 7.99
C ASN A 174 -15.33 17.04 9.50
N LEU A 175 -15.92 18.12 10.02
CA LEU A 175 -16.24 18.28 11.44
C LEU A 175 -17.32 17.32 11.97
N ASN A 176 -18.06 16.63 11.10
CA ASN A 176 -19.08 15.65 11.50
C ASN A 176 -18.48 14.28 11.89
N ILE A 177 -17.19 14.07 11.66
CA ILE A 177 -16.52 12.82 12.01
C ILE A 177 -16.19 12.84 13.51
N ASP A 178 -16.71 11.86 14.24
CA ASP A 178 -16.44 11.74 15.68
C ASP A 178 -14.94 11.55 15.98
N PRO A 179 -14.44 12.08 17.12
CA PRO A 179 -13.08 11.82 17.57
C PRO A 179 -12.85 10.31 17.74
N ILE A 180 -11.64 9.84 17.42
CA ILE A 180 -11.34 8.41 17.56
C ILE A 180 -11.09 8.06 19.02
N THR A 181 -12.03 7.34 19.61
CA THR A 181 -11.89 6.80 20.97
C THR A 181 -11.12 5.48 20.96
N GLN A 182 -10.61 5.08 22.12
CA GLN A 182 -10.02 3.74 22.28
C GLN A 182 -11.01 2.64 21.86
N MET A 183 -12.29 2.79 22.21
CA MET A 183 -13.31 1.82 21.83
C MET A 183 -13.52 1.78 20.31
N LYS A 184 -13.56 2.94 19.64
CA LYS A 184 -13.73 3.02 18.18
C LYS A 184 -12.56 2.33 17.47
N VAL A 185 -11.31 2.65 17.82
CA VAL A 185 -10.14 2.06 17.16
C VAL A 185 -10.05 0.55 17.38
N ILE A 186 -10.36 0.05 18.58
CA ILE A 186 -10.41 -1.39 18.86
C ILE A 186 -11.42 -2.10 17.96
N LYS A 187 -12.59 -1.48 17.73
CA LYS A 187 -13.64 -2.08 16.91
C LYS A 187 -13.28 -2.06 15.43
N LEU A 188 -12.77 -0.95 14.91
CA LEU A 188 -12.26 -0.88 13.54
C LEU A 188 -11.17 -1.94 13.31
N LEU A 189 -10.23 -2.06 14.24
CA LEU A 189 -9.15 -3.03 14.13
C LEU A 189 -9.64 -4.49 14.24
N TYR A 190 -10.69 -4.77 15.01
CA TYR A 190 -11.36 -6.08 15.02
C TYR A 190 -11.98 -6.43 13.66
N PHE A 191 -12.65 -5.47 13.01
CA PHE A 191 -13.20 -5.69 11.66
C PHE A 191 -12.09 -5.89 10.62
N ALA A 192 -10.99 -5.13 10.71
CA ALA A 192 -9.82 -5.33 9.87
C ALA A 192 -9.20 -6.72 10.07
N TYR A 193 -9.09 -7.19 11.31
CA TYR A 193 -8.59 -8.53 11.62
C TYR A 193 -9.46 -9.60 10.97
N GLY A 194 -10.79 -9.53 11.10
CA GLY A 194 -11.68 -10.52 10.49
C GLY A 194 -11.64 -10.52 8.96
N ARG A 195 -11.58 -9.34 8.32
CA ARG A 195 -11.45 -9.23 6.85
C ARG A 195 -10.11 -9.76 6.35
N PHE A 196 -9.01 -9.43 7.04
CA PHE A 196 -7.69 -9.96 6.71
C PHE A 196 -7.66 -11.48 6.88
N LEU A 197 -8.14 -11.99 8.01
CA LEU A 197 -8.20 -13.43 8.29
C LEU A 197 -9.03 -14.20 7.25
N THR A 198 -10.12 -13.62 6.76
CA THR A 198 -10.92 -14.22 5.68
C THR A 198 -10.19 -14.21 4.35
N ALA A 199 -9.47 -13.13 4.05
CA ALA A 199 -8.76 -12.98 2.78
C ALA A 199 -7.47 -13.80 2.68
N THR A 200 -6.80 -14.06 3.81
CA THR A 200 -5.46 -14.66 3.83
C THR A 200 -5.36 -15.96 4.63
N HIS A 201 -6.38 -16.29 5.41
CA HIS A 201 -6.34 -17.33 6.45
C HIS A 201 -5.22 -17.14 7.48
N ASN A 202 -4.72 -15.91 7.60
CA ASN A 202 -3.64 -15.53 8.49
C ASN A 202 -4.04 -14.45 9.49
N LYS A 203 -3.28 -14.35 10.58
CA LYS A 203 -3.51 -13.31 11.59
C LYS A 203 -2.97 -11.98 11.10
N LEU A 204 -3.78 -10.93 11.26
CA LEU A 204 -3.32 -9.56 11.01
C LEU A 204 -2.33 -9.07 12.09
N PHE A 205 -2.40 -9.63 13.30
CA PHE A 205 -1.49 -9.36 14.41
C PHE A 205 -1.61 -10.47 15.48
N ASP A 206 -0.63 -10.59 16.37
CA ASP A 206 -0.60 -11.63 17.41
C ASP A 206 -1.34 -11.27 18.72
N SER A 207 -1.72 -10.00 18.88
CA SER A 207 -2.41 -9.51 20.08
C SER A 207 -3.72 -10.25 20.32
N LYS A 208 -3.96 -10.69 21.57
CA LYS A 208 -5.16 -11.44 21.91
C LYS A 208 -6.41 -10.58 21.80
N ILE A 209 -7.45 -11.15 21.20
CA ILE A 209 -8.78 -10.57 21.15
C ILE A 209 -9.62 -11.24 22.24
N VAL A 210 -9.96 -10.50 23.29
CA VAL A 210 -10.64 -11.01 24.49
C VAL A 210 -12.09 -10.53 24.52
N HIS A 211 -12.99 -11.40 24.97
CA HIS A 211 -14.36 -11.02 25.27
C HIS A 211 -14.39 -10.17 26.56
N LEU A 212 -14.74 -8.89 26.44
CA LEU A 212 -15.07 -8.02 27.58
C LEU A 212 -16.47 -7.43 27.46
N GLN A 213 -16.97 -6.81 28.53
CA GLN A 213 -18.36 -6.32 28.65
C GLN A 213 -18.84 -5.37 27.53
N TYR A 214 -17.93 -4.72 26.79
CA TYR A 214 -18.25 -3.75 25.73
C TYR A 214 -17.82 -4.24 24.32
N GLY A 215 -17.61 -5.54 24.18
CA GLY A 215 -17.30 -6.19 22.91
C GLY A 215 -15.90 -6.82 22.90
N PRO A 216 -15.43 -7.27 21.72
CA PRO A 216 -14.06 -7.77 21.54
C PRO A 216 -13.07 -6.66 21.87
N VAL A 217 -12.01 -6.99 22.61
CA VAL A 217 -10.95 -6.09 23.02
C VAL A 217 -9.59 -6.66 22.66
N ILE A 218 -8.79 -5.86 21.96
CA ILE A 218 -7.42 -6.21 21.58
C ILE A 218 -6.50 -5.76 22.71
N GLU A 219 -5.93 -6.72 23.45
CA GLU A 219 -5.27 -6.45 24.74
C GLU A 219 -4.16 -5.39 24.64
N ASP A 220 -3.28 -5.48 23.65
CA ASP A 220 -2.14 -4.54 23.55
C ASP A 220 -2.58 -3.11 23.25
N VAL A 221 -3.62 -2.95 22.42
CA VAL A 221 -4.22 -1.65 22.10
C VAL A 221 -4.95 -1.11 23.32
N HIS A 222 -5.66 -1.98 24.05
CA HIS A 222 -6.31 -1.58 25.29
C HIS A 222 -5.29 -1.11 26.34
N ASN A 223 -4.20 -1.83 26.51
CA ASN A 223 -3.15 -1.51 27.46
C ASN A 223 -2.40 -0.22 27.07
N LYS A 224 -1.99 -0.07 25.80
CA LYS A 224 -1.26 1.13 25.30
C LYS A 224 -2.06 2.41 25.48
N PHE A 225 -3.38 2.35 25.29
CA PHE A 225 -4.25 3.53 25.34
C PHE A 225 -5.14 3.58 26.59
N ASN A 226 -4.84 2.76 27.61
CA ASN A 226 -5.65 2.69 28.83
C ASN A 226 -5.74 4.07 29.50
N GLY A 227 -6.93 4.42 29.99
CA GLY A 227 -7.21 5.72 30.59
C GLY A 227 -7.33 6.89 29.60
N LYS A 228 -7.16 6.67 28.30
CA LYS A 228 -7.37 7.70 27.27
C LYS A 228 -8.74 7.56 26.62
N THR A 229 -9.58 8.60 26.76
CA THR A 229 -10.92 8.60 26.18
C THR A 229 -10.92 8.85 24.68
N ILE A 230 -10.10 9.81 24.22
CA ILE A 230 -9.97 10.23 22.82
C ILE A 230 -8.49 10.19 22.45
N LEU A 231 -8.17 9.67 21.26
CA LEU A 231 -6.79 9.33 20.85
C LEU A 231 -6.22 10.25 19.75
N ASP A 232 -7.02 11.22 19.27
CA ASP A 232 -6.73 12.15 18.19
C ASP A 232 -7.09 13.61 18.52
N ILE A 233 -7.09 14.00 19.80
CA ILE A 233 -7.27 15.41 20.19
C ILE A 233 -6.11 16.26 19.67
N GLU A 234 -4.89 15.73 19.86
CA GLU A 234 -3.66 16.36 19.42
C GLU A 234 -3.22 15.78 18.09
N LYS A 235 -2.40 16.55 17.36
CA LYS A 235 -1.76 16.08 16.14
C LYS A 235 -1.02 14.76 16.40
N PRO A 236 -1.09 13.77 15.48
CA PRO A 236 -0.37 12.52 15.64
C PRO A 236 1.12 12.75 15.89
N ASP A 237 1.65 12.05 16.89
CA ASP A 237 3.08 12.05 17.24
C ASP A 237 3.94 11.34 16.18
N GLU A 238 5.26 11.44 16.31
CA GLU A 238 6.21 10.82 15.37
C GLU A 238 6.06 9.29 15.31
N GLU A 239 5.72 8.63 16.43
CA GLU A 239 5.47 7.18 16.48
C GLU A 239 4.27 6.80 15.62
N ALA A 240 3.17 7.56 15.74
CA ALA A 240 1.95 7.36 14.97
C ALA A 240 2.16 7.67 13.48
N MET A 241 2.85 8.75 13.14
CA MET A 241 3.16 9.11 11.74
C MET A 241 4.08 8.09 11.08
N LYS A 242 5.07 7.57 11.80
CA LYS A 242 5.92 6.47 11.32
C LYS A 242 5.10 5.21 11.07
N SER A 243 4.27 4.81 12.05
CA SER A 243 3.37 3.66 11.91
C SER A 243 2.47 3.79 10.69
N TYR A 244 1.89 4.99 10.48
CA TYR A 244 1.04 5.29 9.35
C TYR A 244 1.78 5.14 8.02
N SER A 245 3.00 5.67 7.91
CA SER A 245 3.81 5.55 6.70
C SER A 245 4.17 4.09 6.39
N GLU A 246 4.60 3.33 7.39
CA GLU A 246 5.00 1.92 7.22
C GLU A 246 3.82 1.04 6.81
N VAL A 247 2.67 1.19 7.50
CA VAL A 247 1.45 0.43 7.17
C VAL A 247 0.91 0.85 5.81
N SER A 248 0.95 2.13 5.45
CA SER A 248 0.47 2.62 4.15
C SER A 248 1.35 2.17 2.97
N SER A 249 2.61 1.77 3.22
CA SER A 249 3.46 1.17 2.19
C SER A 249 3.13 -0.30 1.88
N ASP A 250 2.40 -0.98 2.76
CA ASP A 250 1.82 -2.29 2.47
C ASP A 250 0.48 -2.11 1.77
N ALA A 251 0.44 -2.31 0.45
CA ALA A 251 -0.74 -2.04 -0.36
C ALA A 251 -1.95 -2.88 0.06
N PHE A 252 -1.74 -4.16 0.38
CA PHE A 252 -2.82 -5.10 0.69
C PHE A 252 -3.43 -4.80 2.07
N ILE A 253 -2.58 -4.63 3.09
CA ILE A 253 -3.05 -4.29 4.43
C ILE A 253 -3.68 -2.89 4.43
N SER A 254 -3.04 -1.91 3.79
CA SER A 254 -3.59 -0.55 3.71
C SER A 254 -4.96 -0.52 3.02
N GLU A 255 -5.18 -1.32 1.98
CA GLU A 255 -6.48 -1.44 1.31
C GLU A 255 -7.56 -2.02 2.24
N ILE A 256 -7.25 -3.08 3.00
CA ILE A 256 -8.17 -3.63 4.00
C ILE A 256 -8.54 -2.59 5.05
N LEU A 257 -7.56 -1.86 5.60
CA LEU A 257 -7.81 -0.83 6.61
C LEU A 257 -8.65 0.32 6.06
N LYS A 258 -8.40 0.77 4.82
CA LYS A 258 -9.20 1.79 4.13
C LYS A 258 -10.64 1.34 3.95
N ASN A 259 -10.86 0.13 3.44
CA ASN A 259 -12.21 -0.41 3.25
C ASN A 259 -12.99 -0.48 4.58
N VAL A 260 -12.32 -0.86 5.68
CA VAL A 260 -12.94 -0.85 7.02
C VAL A 260 -13.23 0.58 7.48
N ASN A 261 -12.30 1.51 7.25
CA ASN A 261 -12.49 2.90 7.60
C ASN A 261 -13.68 3.50 6.84
N ASP A 262 -13.75 3.32 5.53
CA ASP A 262 -14.81 3.88 4.68
C ASP A 262 -16.20 3.34 5.07
N ASP A 263 -16.30 2.08 5.46
CA ASP A 263 -17.56 1.48 5.91
C ASP A 263 -18.05 2.01 7.27
N TYR A 264 -17.13 2.45 8.14
CA TYR A 264 -17.39 2.64 9.57
C TYR A 264 -16.93 3.99 10.15
N ILE A 265 -16.35 4.89 9.36
CA ILE A 265 -15.80 6.15 9.85
C ILE A 265 -16.87 7.03 10.51
N ASP A 266 -18.10 7.01 9.97
CA ASP A 266 -19.25 7.74 10.49
C ASP A 266 -19.91 7.04 11.70
N TYR A 267 -19.43 5.87 12.10
CA TYR A 267 -20.01 5.11 13.20
C TYR A 267 -19.30 5.46 14.50
N ASN A 268 -20.08 5.86 15.50
CA ASN A 268 -19.56 5.99 16.85
C ASN A 268 -19.28 4.63 17.50
N ALA A 269 -18.51 4.65 18.58
CA ALA A 269 -18.11 3.44 19.31
C ALA A 269 -19.30 2.58 19.78
N SER A 270 -20.42 3.21 20.16
CA SER A 270 -21.63 2.49 20.59
C SER A 270 -22.26 1.71 19.42
N ARG A 271 -22.35 2.33 18.24
CA ARG A 271 -22.89 1.68 17.04
C ARG A 271 -22.03 0.49 16.61
N LEU A 272 -20.70 0.65 16.59
CA LEU A 272 -19.78 -0.45 16.30
C LEU A 272 -19.88 -1.58 17.33
N SER A 273 -20.03 -1.21 18.60
CA SER A 273 -20.21 -2.18 19.68
C SER A 273 -21.47 -3.02 19.45
N LYS A 274 -22.60 -2.42 19.05
CA LYS A 274 -23.85 -3.16 18.76
C LYS A 274 -23.66 -4.24 17.69
N ILE A 275 -22.89 -3.96 16.65
CA ILE A 275 -22.57 -4.92 15.59
C ILE A 275 -21.79 -6.11 16.19
N THR A 276 -20.74 -5.82 16.95
CA THR A 276 -19.93 -6.90 17.58
C THR A 276 -20.66 -7.69 18.66
N HIS A 277 -21.83 -7.23 19.12
CA HIS A 277 -22.65 -7.89 20.14
C HIS A 277 -23.83 -8.69 19.55
N GLN A 278 -23.96 -8.76 18.22
CA GLN A 278 -25.05 -9.50 17.60
C GLN A 278 -25.08 -10.98 18.06
N LYS A 279 -26.27 -11.56 18.14
CA LYS A 279 -26.44 -12.98 18.52
C LYS A 279 -25.74 -13.86 17.49
N GLY A 280 -24.93 -14.80 17.93
CA GLY A 280 -24.12 -15.65 17.05
C GLY A 280 -22.77 -15.04 16.64
N SER A 281 -22.47 -13.80 17.03
CA SER A 281 -21.13 -13.22 16.83
C SER A 281 -20.05 -13.95 17.63
N PRO A 282 -18.76 -13.83 17.26
CA PRO A 282 -17.65 -14.42 17.99
C PRO A 282 -17.60 -13.98 19.45
N TRP A 283 -17.98 -12.72 19.71
CA TRP A 283 -18.16 -12.23 21.07
C TRP A 283 -19.29 -12.98 21.78
N ASN A 284 -20.49 -13.05 21.19
CA ASN A 284 -21.63 -13.71 21.84
C ASN A 284 -21.40 -15.21 22.12
N LEU A 285 -20.58 -15.88 21.30
CA LEU A 285 -20.25 -17.30 21.42
C LEU A 285 -19.08 -17.60 22.37
N THR A 286 -18.36 -16.58 22.83
CA THR A 286 -17.20 -16.73 23.72
C THR A 286 -17.58 -16.42 25.17
N ALA A 287 -17.04 -17.16 26.14
CA ALA A 287 -17.27 -16.85 27.55
C ALA A 287 -16.59 -15.53 27.96
N SER A 288 -17.21 -14.77 28.87
CA SER A 288 -16.62 -13.52 29.37
C SER A 288 -15.21 -13.72 29.92
N GLY A 289 -14.30 -12.82 29.59
CA GLY A 289 -12.89 -12.86 29.98
C GLY A 289 -12.02 -13.85 29.21
N HIS A 290 -12.57 -14.60 28.24
CA HIS A 290 -11.81 -15.56 27.44
C HIS A 290 -11.40 -14.98 26.08
N VAL A 291 -10.33 -15.55 25.51
CA VAL A 291 -9.87 -15.22 24.15
C VAL A 291 -10.89 -15.72 23.13
N ILE A 292 -11.31 -14.83 22.24
CA ILE A 292 -12.14 -15.13 21.09
C ILE A 292 -11.26 -15.85 20.07
N ARG A 293 -11.65 -17.06 19.68
CA ARG A 293 -10.86 -17.91 18.78
C ARG A 293 -10.91 -17.38 17.35
N ASP A 294 -9.77 -17.42 16.66
CA ASP A 294 -9.66 -17.00 15.26
C ASP A 294 -10.64 -17.75 14.36
N GLN A 295 -10.83 -19.06 14.58
CA GLN A 295 -11.79 -19.87 13.86
C GLN A 295 -13.22 -19.30 13.91
N LEU A 296 -13.66 -18.82 15.08
CA LEU A 296 -14.99 -18.21 15.22
C LEU A 296 -15.09 -16.90 14.46
N ILE A 297 -14.02 -16.10 14.48
CA ILE A 297 -13.94 -14.85 13.74
C ILE A 297 -14.00 -15.13 12.24
N LEU A 298 -13.17 -16.05 11.74
CA LEU A 298 -13.15 -16.47 10.34
C LEU A 298 -14.52 -16.90 9.86
N GLU A 299 -15.14 -17.88 10.54
CA GLU A 299 -16.46 -18.42 10.16
C GLU A 299 -17.56 -17.35 10.14
N THR A 300 -17.48 -16.34 11.00
CA THR A 300 -18.48 -15.26 11.03
C THR A 300 -18.30 -14.30 9.84
N PHE A 301 -17.06 -13.91 9.55
CA PHE A 301 -16.76 -12.97 8.46
C PHE A 301 -16.94 -13.62 7.08
N GLU A 302 -16.68 -14.93 6.95
CA GLU A 302 -17.00 -15.69 5.72
C GLU A 302 -18.51 -15.71 5.39
N ARG A 303 -19.36 -15.70 6.42
CA ARG A 303 -20.83 -15.62 6.24
C ARG A 303 -21.33 -14.21 5.92
N GLY A 304 -20.49 -13.19 5.96
CA GLY A 304 -20.88 -11.79 5.75
C GLY A 304 -21.72 -11.22 6.90
N GLU A 305 -21.63 -11.81 8.10
CA GLU A 305 -22.42 -11.46 9.28
C GLU A 305 -21.77 -10.34 10.12
N GLU A 306 -20.85 -9.57 9.55
CA GLU A 306 -20.16 -8.46 10.21
C GLU A 306 -20.87 -7.10 10.07
N LYS A 307 -22.09 -7.06 9.48
CA LYS A 307 -22.86 -5.83 9.18
C LYS A 307 -24.18 -5.72 9.95
#